data_AF-A0A3M2BTL0-F1
#
_entry.id   AF-A0A3M2BTL0-F1
#
_cell.length_a   1.000
_cell.length_b   1.000
_cell.length_c   1.000
_cell.angle_alpha   90.00
_cell.angle_beta   90.00
_cell.angle_gamma   90.00
#
_symmetry.space_group_name_H-M   'P 1'
#
loop_
_entity.id
_entity.type
_entity.pdbx_description
1 polymer ?
#
loop_
_entity_poly.entity_id
_entity_poly.type
_entity_poly.pdbx_seq_one_letter_code
_entity_poly.pdbx_strand_id
1 'polypeptide(L)'
;MCCFSQPVELVADTNIFARGDDGRQFLAYSMSYAAASALAMVLPLPVPPDPPEDAVRFIDLKRYPSFFDHMRRGFPQTMAYTLDAASATPARAPKLRVHAVGDFEASFVPRIADFDRLDERFRIPPGVWQQLPGHRDYGFAVFKLKASVSLAGDGARQPRRVHPMAFTFPRRDPDLLFFPTVHVHDRQVHPRATFDHMLYCQADPATEAYLRTWERSHGPASTFLDVARCQGLVQPHQPCRRLPLRGSLDNRDTLVGQGGTLPR
;
A
#
# COMPACT_ATOMS: atom_id res chain seq x y z
N MET A 1 3.78 0.14 3.95
CA MET A 1 3.53 0.99 5.11
C MET A 1 3.81 2.41 4.71
N CYS A 2 3.15 3.31 5.41
CA CYS A 2 2.71 4.60 4.91
C CYS A 2 2.74 5.62 6.06
N CYS A 3 2.44 6.87 5.75
CA CYS A 3 2.42 7.94 6.75
C CYS A 3 1.00 8.10 7.33
N PHE A 4 0.87 8.24 8.65
CA PHE A 4 -0.41 8.41 9.33
C PHE A 4 -0.50 9.78 10.01
N SER A 5 -1.66 10.44 9.93
CA SER A 5 -1.91 11.73 10.59
C SER A 5 -2.04 11.65 12.11
N GLN A 6 -2.34 10.46 12.62
CA GLN A 6 -2.51 10.15 14.05
C GLN A 6 -1.78 8.85 14.38
N PRO A 7 -1.46 8.61 15.67
CA PRO A 7 -0.95 7.32 16.12
C PRO A 7 -1.79 6.14 15.63
N VAL A 8 -1.13 5.15 15.06
CA VAL A 8 -1.73 3.87 14.64
C VAL A 8 -1.16 2.76 15.52
N GLU A 9 -2.03 1.89 16.05
CA GLU A 9 -1.64 0.82 16.98
C GLU A 9 -1.02 -0.37 16.27
N LEU A 10 -1.56 -0.67 15.09
CA LEU A 10 -1.10 -1.76 14.25
C LEU A 10 -1.25 -1.37 12.79
N VAL A 11 -0.23 -1.71 12.00
CA VAL A 11 -0.32 -1.84 10.55
C VAL A 11 0.32 -3.17 10.20
N ALA A 12 -0.38 -4.00 9.45
CA ALA A 12 0.07 -5.32 9.08
C ALA A 12 -0.43 -5.74 7.69
N ASP A 13 0.11 -6.84 7.17
CA ASP A 13 -0.29 -7.48 5.92
C ASP A 13 -0.29 -6.51 4.73
N THR A 14 0.72 -5.65 4.66
CA THR A 14 0.80 -4.65 3.61
C THR A 14 1.03 -5.32 2.24
N ASN A 15 0.18 -5.00 1.26
CA ASN A 15 0.41 -5.38 -0.14
C ASN A 15 0.37 -4.13 -1.02
N ILE A 16 1.36 -3.99 -1.90
CA ILE A 16 1.47 -2.85 -2.82
C ILE A 16 1.69 -3.39 -4.23
N PHE A 17 0.90 -2.92 -5.19
CA PHE A 17 1.09 -3.19 -6.61
C PHE A 17 1.50 -1.90 -7.31
N ALA A 18 2.47 -1.97 -8.22
CA ALA A 18 2.86 -0.87 -9.10
C ALA A 18 2.96 -1.32 -10.56
N ARG A 19 2.59 -0.44 -11.49
CA ARG A 19 2.75 -0.65 -12.94
C ARG A 19 3.00 0.68 -13.64
N GLY A 20 4.03 0.73 -14.48
CA GLY A 20 4.30 1.85 -15.37
C GLY A 20 3.48 1.72 -16.65
N ASP A 21 2.97 2.84 -17.16
CA ASP A 21 2.25 2.90 -18.43
C ASP A 21 2.23 4.34 -18.95
N ASP A 22 2.79 4.57 -20.14
CA ASP A 22 2.72 5.86 -20.86
C ASP A 22 2.97 7.09 -19.97
N GLY A 23 4.17 7.17 -19.36
CA GLY A 23 4.53 8.27 -18.45
C GLY A 23 3.75 8.33 -17.12
N ARG A 24 2.81 7.42 -16.88
CA ARG A 24 2.07 7.30 -15.61
C ARG A 24 2.46 6.05 -14.84
N GLN A 25 2.16 6.07 -13.56
CA GLN A 25 2.18 4.89 -12.71
C GLN A 25 0.79 4.61 -12.18
N PHE A 26 0.40 3.34 -12.24
CA PHE A 26 -0.73 2.80 -11.51
C PHE A 26 -0.24 2.18 -10.21
N LEU A 27 -0.96 2.45 -9.12
CA LEU A 27 -0.68 1.90 -7.81
C LEU A 27 -1.95 1.28 -7.23
N ALA A 28 -1.82 0.15 -6.56
CA ALA A 28 -2.81 -0.33 -5.61
C ALA A 28 -2.16 -0.66 -4.28
N TYR A 29 -2.88 -0.43 -3.19
CA TYR A 29 -2.37 -0.58 -1.84
C TYR A 29 -3.44 -1.22 -0.96
N SER A 30 -3.06 -2.18 -0.12
CA SER A 30 -3.92 -2.71 0.95
C SER A 30 -3.10 -2.99 2.20
N MET A 31 -3.76 -2.93 3.35
CA MET A 31 -3.20 -3.32 4.64
C MET A 31 -4.34 -3.68 5.60
N SER A 32 -3.96 -4.27 6.73
CA SER A 32 -4.74 -4.36 7.95
C SER A 32 -4.28 -3.29 8.93
N TYR A 33 -5.20 -2.62 9.62
CA TYR A 33 -4.84 -1.65 10.67
C TYR A 33 -5.73 -1.70 11.90
N ALA A 34 -5.18 -1.21 13.01
CA ALA A 34 -5.92 -0.87 14.23
C ALA A 34 -5.60 0.56 14.65
N ALA A 35 -6.63 1.36 14.94
CA ALA A 35 -6.47 2.74 15.40
C ALA A 35 -7.58 3.14 16.38
N ALA A 36 -7.21 3.96 17.37
CA ALA A 36 -8.12 4.49 18.38
C ALA A 36 -9.12 5.51 17.87
N SER A 37 -8.71 6.30 16.88
CA SER A 37 -9.47 7.39 16.32
C SER A 37 -9.50 7.31 14.80
N ALA A 38 -10.42 8.07 14.19
CA ALA A 38 -10.35 8.29 12.76
C ALA A 38 -9.06 9.06 12.42
N LEU A 39 -8.42 8.69 11.32
CA LEU A 39 -7.13 9.23 10.90
C LEU A 39 -7.02 9.25 9.38
N ALA A 40 -5.96 9.82 8.84
CA ALA A 40 -5.61 9.71 7.43
C ALA A 40 -4.38 8.82 7.26
N MET A 41 -4.45 7.95 6.26
CA MET A 41 -3.29 7.35 5.63
C MET A 41 -2.87 8.25 4.47
N VAL A 42 -1.61 8.64 4.44
CA VAL A 42 -1.02 9.53 3.45
C VAL A 42 0.09 8.79 2.71
N LEU A 43 0.00 8.76 1.39
CA LEU A 43 1.00 8.18 0.50
C LEU A 43 1.69 9.31 -0.27
N PRO A 44 2.97 9.60 0.01
CA PRO A 44 3.75 10.51 -0.82
C PRO A 44 3.92 9.94 -2.23
N LEU A 45 3.83 10.79 -3.24
CA LEU A 45 3.89 10.42 -4.66
C LEU A 45 4.93 11.30 -5.38
N PRO A 46 5.93 10.72 -6.06
CA PRO A 46 6.87 11.46 -6.90
C PRO A 46 6.20 11.82 -8.23
N VAL A 47 5.25 12.75 -8.17
CA VAL A 47 4.68 13.44 -9.33
C VAL A 47 5.66 14.50 -9.85
N PRO A 48 5.57 14.94 -11.10
CA PRO A 48 6.28 16.13 -11.56
C PRO A 48 6.00 17.34 -10.65
N PRO A 49 6.95 18.27 -10.49
CA PRO A 49 6.75 19.48 -9.69
C PRO A 49 5.50 20.26 -10.10
N ASP A 50 4.84 20.88 -9.12
CA ASP A 50 3.61 21.67 -9.28
C ASP A 50 2.50 20.96 -10.10
N PRO A 51 2.09 19.75 -9.68
CA PRO A 51 1.06 19.01 -10.39
C PRO A 51 -0.30 19.71 -10.29
N PRO A 52 -1.18 19.62 -11.31
CA PRO A 52 -2.55 20.08 -11.19
C PRO A 52 -3.34 19.22 -10.17
N GLU A 53 -4.45 19.74 -9.64
CA GLU A 53 -5.24 19.07 -8.60
C GLU A 53 -5.87 17.74 -9.05
N ASP A 54 -6.03 17.56 -10.36
CA ASP A 54 -6.57 16.34 -10.99
C ASP A 54 -5.47 15.40 -11.52
N ALA A 55 -4.20 15.64 -11.20
CA ALA A 55 -3.07 14.81 -11.63
C ALA A 55 -3.22 13.34 -11.21
N VAL A 56 -3.91 13.09 -10.09
CA VAL A 56 -4.18 11.75 -9.57
C VAL A 56 -5.63 11.35 -9.85
N ARG A 57 -5.80 10.20 -10.51
CA ARG A 57 -7.11 9.59 -10.77
C ARG A 57 -7.27 8.34 -9.92
N PHE A 58 -8.24 8.34 -9.00
CA PHE A 58 -8.57 7.16 -8.20
C PHE A 58 -9.34 6.11 -9.01
N ILE A 59 -9.13 4.84 -8.65
CA ILE A 59 -9.72 3.67 -9.31
C ILE A 59 -10.52 2.91 -8.25
N ASP A 60 -11.82 2.71 -8.50
CA ASP A 60 -12.73 2.10 -7.52
C ASP A 60 -12.64 0.57 -7.54
N LEU A 61 -11.85 -0.01 -6.64
CA LEU A 61 -11.79 -1.47 -6.46
C LEU A 61 -12.79 -2.02 -5.44
N LYS A 62 -13.86 -1.28 -5.07
CA LYS A 62 -14.90 -1.76 -4.14
C LYS A 62 -15.53 -3.08 -4.58
N ARG A 63 -15.65 -3.31 -5.89
CA ARG A 63 -16.17 -4.57 -6.47
C ARG A 63 -15.12 -5.68 -6.60
N TYR A 64 -13.87 -5.44 -6.21
CA TYR A 64 -12.79 -6.43 -6.23
C TYR A 64 -11.96 -6.47 -4.93
N PRO A 65 -12.59 -6.70 -3.77
CA PRO A 65 -11.89 -6.71 -2.48
C PRO A 65 -10.81 -7.81 -2.38
N SER A 66 -10.92 -8.88 -3.17
CA SER A 66 -9.98 -10.01 -3.20
C SER A 66 -8.81 -9.83 -4.17
N PHE A 67 -8.61 -8.63 -4.73
CA PHE A 67 -7.55 -8.34 -5.73
C PHE A 67 -6.18 -8.92 -5.35
N PHE A 68 -5.64 -8.58 -4.17
CA PHE A 68 -4.32 -9.07 -3.74
C PHE A 68 -4.32 -10.56 -3.38
N ASP A 69 -5.46 -11.11 -2.95
CA ASP A 69 -5.57 -12.55 -2.66
C ASP A 69 -5.50 -13.35 -3.96
N HIS A 70 -6.17 -12.86 -5.00
CA HIS A 70 -6.12 -13.42 -6.34
C HIS A 70 -4.72 -13.23 -6.95
N MET A 71 -4.10 -12.06 -6.79
CA MET A 71 -2.73 -11.79 -7.23
C MET A 71 -1.72 -12.76 -6.62
N ARG A 72 -1.85 -13.07 -5.32
CA ARG A 72 -1.00 -14.02 -4.61
C ARG A 72 -1.05 -15.43 -5.20
N ARG A 73 -2.21 -15.85 -5.73
CA ARG A 73 -2.37 -17.16 -6.39
C ARG A 73 -1.52 -17.29 -7.64
N GLY A 74 -1.13 -16.18 -8.27
CA GLY A 74 -0.22 -16.15 -9.42
C GLY A 74 1.18 -16.68 -9.12
N PHE A 75 1.53 -16.96 -7.87
CA PHE A 75 2.87 -17.34 -7.45
C PHE A 75 2.85 -18.65 -6.64
N PRO A 76 3.94 -19.43 -6.65
CA PRO A 76 4.15 -20.54 -5.73
C PRO A 76 3.78 -20.17 -4.29
N GLN A 77 2.94 -21.01 -3.66
CA GLN A 77 2.72 -20.94 -2.23
C GLN A 77 3.86 -21.68 -1.55
N THR A 78 4.74 -20.96 -0.87
CA THR A 78 5.68 -21.60 0.05
C THR A 78 4.83 -22.20 1.16
N MET A 79 4.64 -23.53 1.16
CA MET A 79 4.07 -24.21 2.31
C MET A 79 5.05 -24.04 3.45
N ALA A 80 4.73 -23.16 4.40
CA ALA A 80 5.36 -23.20 5.70
C ALA A 80 4.88 -24.50 6.35
N TYR A 81 5.73 -25.52 6.37
CA TYR A 81 5.54 -26.68 7.23
C TYR A 81 5.68 -26.19 8.68
N THR A 82 4.58 -25.75 9.30
CA THR A 82 4.51 -25.71 10.75
C THR A 82 4.43 -27.15 11.24
N LEU A 83 5.53 -27.64 11.80
CA LEU A 83 5.53 -28.82 12.66
C LEU A 83 4.74 -28.46 13.92
N ASP A 84 3.41 -28.54 13.85
CA ASP A 84 2.55 -28.39 15.02
C ASP A 84 2.55 -29.70 15.80
N ALA A 85 3.24 -29.69 16.94
CA ALA A 85 3.04 -30.67 17.98
C ALA A 85 1.58 -30.60 18.46
N ALA A 86 0.89 -31.73 18.39
CA ALA A 86 -0.53 -31.84 18.68
C ALA A 86 -0.85 -31.36 20.12
N SER A 87 -1.76 -30.40 20.25
CA SER A 87 -2.49 -30.11 21.48
C SER A 87 -3.94 -29.82 21.10
N ALA A 88 -4.82 -30.76 21.41
CA ALA A 88 -6.24 -30.67 21.10
C ALA A 88 -6.91 -29.58 21.95
N THR A 89 -7.62 -28.65 21.29
CA THR A 89 -8.53 -27.69 21.92
C THR A 89 -9.97 -27.91 21.41
N PRO A 90 -11.00 -27.74 22.27
CA PRO A 90 -12.37 -28.09 21.93
C PRO A 90 -13.03 -27.11 20.95
N ALA A 91 -13.98 -27.64 20.18
CA ALA A 91 -14.70 -26.94 19.12
C ALA A 91 -15.48 -25.71 19.63
N ARG A 92 -15.20 -24.55 19.03
CA ARG A 92 -15.89 -23.28 19.32
C ARG A 92 -17.08 -23.10 18.36
N ALA A 93 -18.23 -22.68 18.91
CA ALA A 93 -19.48 -22.41 18.20
C ALA A 93 -19.31 -21.50 16.96
N PRO A 94 -20.19 -21.61 15.94
CA PRO A 94 -20.06 -20.84 14.71
C PRO A 94 -20.15 -19.34 14.99
N LYS A 95 -19.15 -18.59 14.52
CA LYS A 95 -19.07 -17.13 14.67
C LYS A 95 -20.23 -16.46 13.92
N LEU A 96 -20.83 -15.44 14.56
CA LEU A 96 -21.77 -14.52 13.94
C LEU A 96 -21.13 -13.78 12.75
N ARG A 97 -21.91 -13.49 11.70
CA ARG A 97 -21.44 -12.74 10.53
C ARG A 97 -21.10 -11.30 10.91
N VAL A 98 -19.87 -10.90 10.59
CA VAL A 98 -19.42 -9.51 10.64
C VAL A 98 -19.49 -8.92 9.22
N HIS A 99 -20.18 -7.79 9.05
CA HIS A 99 -20.19 -7.04 7.81
C HIS A 99 -19.53 -5.67 8.05
N ALA A 100 -18.33 -5.48 7.52
CA ALA A 100 -17.73 -4.16 7.34
C ALA A 100 -17.55 -3.93 5.83
N VAL A 101 -18.33 -3.00 5.29
CA VAL A 101 -18.27 -2.57 3.88
C VAL A 101 -17.37 -1.33 3.79
N GLY A 102 -16.49 -1.31 2.79
CA GLY A 102 -15.56 -0.21 2.55
C GLY A 102 -16.20 1.01 1.92
N ASP A 103 -15.74 2.19 2.35
CA ASP A 103 -16.11 3.54 1.88
C ASP A 103 -15.02 4.51 2.39
N PHE A 104 -13.76 4.39 1.93
CA PHE A 104 -12.76 5.41 2.26
C PHE A 104 -12.99 6.65 1.40
N GLU A 105 -12.85 7.82 2.00
CA GLU A 105 -12.76 9.08 1.25
C GLU A 105 -11.30 9.28 0.84
N ALA A 106 -11.08 9.57 -0.44
CA ALA A 106 -9.76 9.82 -0.98
C ALA A 106 -9.65 11.25 -1.52
N SER A 107 -8.47 11.85 -1.40
CA SER A 107 -8.16 13.17 -1.94
C SER A 107 -6.70 13.22 -2.40
N PHE A 108 -6.40 14.12 -3.33
CA PHE A 108 -5.04 14.43 -3.72
C PHE A 108 -4.65 15.81 -3.17
N VAL A 109 -3.46 15.88 -2.57
CA VAL A 109 -2.86 17.11 -2.06
C VAL A 109 -1.64 17.40 -2.95
N PRO A 110 -1.68 18.44 -3.80
CA PRO A 110 -0.61 18.71 -4.76
C PRO A 110 0.73 19.03 -4.13
N ARG A 111 0.73 19.77 -3.00
CA ARG A 111 1.93 20.29 -2.32
C ARG A 111 1.78 20.20 -0.82
N ILE A 112 2.89 20.19 -0.07
CA ILE A 112 2.86 20.19 1.41
C ILE A 112 2.03 21.36 1.96
N ALA A 113 2.10 22.54 1.35
CA ALA A 113 1.30 23.71 1.75
C ALA A 113 -0.22 23.50 1.60
N ASP A 114 -0.66 22.61 0.70
CA ASP A 114 -2.07 22.33 0.48
C ASP A 114 -2.69 21.44 1.58
N PHE A 115 -1.89 20.86 2.49
CA PHE A 115 -2.43 20.12 3.65
C PHE A 115 -3.32 21.00 4.52
N ASP A 116 -3.11 22.32 4.55
CA ASP A 116 -3.92 23.26 5.33
C ASP A 116 -5.37 23.37 4.85
N ARG A 117 -5.68 22.81 3.68
CA ARG A 117 -7.03 22.72 3.12
C ARG A 117 -7.80 21.48 3.60
N LEU A 118 -7.13 20.49 4.22
CA LEU A 118 -7.79 19.31 4.78
C LEU A 118 -8.36 19.60 6.18
N ASP A 119 -9.25 18.76 6.70
CA ASP A 119 -9.58 18.80 8.14
C ASP A 119 -8.33 18.41 8.96
N GLU A 120 -8.08 19.12 10.07
CA GLU A 120 -6.88 18.99 10.92
C GLU A 120 -6.59 17.54 11.31
N ARG A 121 -7.62 16.73 11.57
CA ARG A 121 -7.47 15.31 11.95
C ARG A 121 -6.78 14.47 10.87
N PHE A 122 -6.85 14.92 9.63
CA PHE A 122 -6.33 14.24 8.44
C PHE A 122 -5.04 14.87 7.91
N ARG A 123 -4.46 15.85 8.62
CA ARG A 123 -3.19 16.48 8.27
C ARG A 123 -2.03 15.79 8.96
N ILE A 124 -0.94 15.60 8.22
CA ILE A 124 0.37 15.36 8.84
C ILE A 124 1.01 16.73 9.10
N PRO A 125 1.48 17.02 10.32
CA PRO A 125 2.06 18.32 10.64
C PRO A 125 3.26 18.65 9.72
N PRO A 126 3.43 19.90 9.26
CA PRO A 126 4.52 20.28 8.36
C PRO A 126 5.92 19.92 8.87
N GLY A 127 6.15 20.00 10.18
CA GLY A 127 7.43 19.63 10.80
C GLY A 127 7.81 18.15 10.67
N VAL A 128 6.85 17.27 10.37
CA VAL A 128 7.12 15.86 10.04
C VAL A 128 7.67 15.76 8.62
N TRP A 129 7.11 16.48 7.66
CA TRP A 129 7.61 16.50 6.29
C TRP A 129 9.01 17.13 6.17
N GLN A 130 9.36 18.06 7.06
CA GLN A 130 10.71 18.62 7.15
C GLN A 130 11.78 17.58 7.51
N GLN A 131 11.41 16.49 8.19
CA GLN A 131 12.30 15.35 8.48
C GLN A 131 12.48 14.43 7.26
N LEU A 132 11.71 14.65 6.19
CA LEU A 132 11.73 13.91 4.92
C LEU A 132 12.04 14.88 3.76
N PRO A 133 13.24 15.46 3.68
CA PRO A 133 13.56 16.51 2.70
C PRO A 133 13.45 16.04 1.24
N GLY A 134 13.54 14.73 0.99
CA GLY A 134 13.32 14.13 -0.33
C GLY A 134 11.88 14.21 -0.83
N HIS A 135 10.91 14.52 0.05
CA HIS A 135 9.49 14.59 -0.26
C HIS A 135 8.95 16.03 -0.38
N ARG A 136 9.84 17.02 -0.31
CA ARG A 136 9.48 18.45 -0.27
C ARG A 136 8.62 18.93 -1.45
N ASP A 137 8.77 18.27 -2.59
CA ASP A 137 8.12 18.60 -3.86
C ASP A 137 7.24 17.45 -4.38
N TYR A 138 6.85 16.53 -3.49
CA TYR A 138 5.92 15.45 -3.80
C TYR A 138 4.47 15.95 -3.72
N GLY A 139 3.59 15.23 -4.41
CA GLY A 139 2.15 15.27 -4.13
C GLY A 139 1.77 14.12 -3.19
N PHE A 140 0.54 14.11 -2.69
CA PHE A 140 0.12 13.13 -1.68
C PHE A 140 -1.28 12.60 -1.96
N ALA A 141 -1.42 11.28 -2.03
CA ALA A 141 -2.72 10.63 -1.96
C ALA A 141 -3.12 10.44 -0.49
N VAL A 142 -4.27 10.98 -0.11
CA VAL A 142 -4.77 10.99 1.28
C VAL A 142 -6.04 10.15 1.35
N PHE A 143 -6.06 9.19 2.26
CA PHE A 143 -7.18 8.27 2.48
C PHE A 143 -7.67 8.40 3.93
N LYS A 144 -8.93 8.82 4.12
CA LYS A 144 -9.53 8.90 5.44
C LYS A 144 -9.97 7.51 5.90
N LEU A 145 -9.50 7.11 7.07
CA LEU A 145 -9.79 5.81 7.68
C LEU A 145 -10.57 6.02 8.99
N LYS A 146 -11.55 5.14 9.23
CA LYS A 146 -12.36 5.15 10.45
C LYS A 146 -11.58 4.51 11.60
N ALA A 147 -11.93 4.83 12.84
CA ALA A 147 -11.42 4.12 14.01
C ALA A 147 -11.74 2.61 13.94
N SER A 148 -10.93 1.80 14.61
CA SER A 148 -11.21 0.38 14.81
C SER A 148 -12.10 0.19 16.05
N VAL A 149 -13.09 -0.69 15.93
CA VAL A 149 -13.95 -1.06 17.06
C VAL A 149 -13.24 -2.04 17.98
N SER A 150 -13.36 -1.79 19.29
CA SER A 150 -13.09 -2.81 20.29
C SER A 150 -14.36 -3.64 20.47
N LEU A 151 -14.25 -4.96 20.33
CA LEU A 151 -15.37 -5.91 20.47
C LEU A 151 -15.26 -6.74 21.75
N ALA A 152 -14.20 -6.54 22.54
CA ALA A 152 -13.95 -7.25 23.78
C ALA A 152 -13.62 -6.24 24.88
N GLY A 153 -14.11 -6.48 26.10
CA GLY A 153 -13.84 -5.63 27.27
C GLY A 153 -12.39 -5.67 27.76
N ASP A 154 -11.47 -6.25 26.97
CA ASP A 154 -10.02 -6.32 27.22
C ASP A 154 -9.24 -5.10 26.69
N GLY A 155 -9.94 -4.17 26.02
CA GLY A 155 -9.35 -2.95 25.48
C GLY A 155 -8.58 -3.14 24.16
N ALA A 156 -8.45 -4.38 23.65
CA ALA A 156 -7.78 -4.64 22.38
C ALA A 156 -8.71 -4.28 21.20
N ARG A 157 -8.19 -3.53 20.22
CA ARG A 157 -8.91 -3.20 19.00
C ARG A 157 -8.70 -4.28 17.95
N GLN A 158 -9.77 -4.70 17.28
CA GLN A 158 -9.64 -5.67 16.20
C GLN A 158 -9.05 -4.99 14.96
N PRO A 159 -7.97 -5.56 14.38
CA PRO A 159 -7.47 -5.10 13.10
C PRO A 159 -8.54 -5.27 12.03
N ARG A 160 -8.69 -4.26 11.18
CA ARG A 160 -9.58 -4.29 10.03
C ARG A 160 -8.77 -4.22 8.74
N ARG A 161 -9.10 -5.08 7.79
CA ARG A 161 -8.52 -5.05 6.45
C ARG A 161 -9.18 -3.96 5.62
N VAL A 162 -8.38 -3.07 5.04
CA VAL A 162 -8.86 -2.10 4.05
C VAL A 162 -8.98 -2.80 2.70
N HIS A 163 -10.08 -2.58 1.98
CA HIS A 163 -10.15 -3.01 0.59
C HIS A 163 -9.07 -2.27 -0.23
N PRO A 164 -8.61 -2.83 -1.35
CA PRO A 164 -7.56 -2.22 -2.14
C PRO A 164 -7.88 -0.76 -2.52
N MET A 165 -6.98 0.15 -2.18
CA MET A 165 -6.97 1.56 -2.60
C MET A 165 -6.14 1.64 -3.88
N ALA A 166 -6.73 2.09 -4.99
CA ALA A 166 -6.02 2.17 -6.26
C ALA A 166 -6.15 3.55 -6.91
N PHE A 167 -5.12 3.94 -7.65
CA PHE A 167 -5.06 5.21 -8.36
C PHE A 167 -3.94 5.21 -9.41
N THR A 168 -3.96 6.21 -10.29
CA THR A 168 -2.86 6.49 -11.22
C THR A 168 -2.41 7.94 -11.12
N PHE A 169 -1.11 8.17 -11.25
CA PHE A 169 -0.47 9.47 -11.17
C PHE A 169 0.64 9.60 -12.24
N PRO A 170 0.99 10.82 -12.70
CA PRO A 170 2.13 11.03 -13.59
C PRO A 170 3.43 10.67 -12.88
N ARG A 171 4.35 9.99 -13.57
CA ARG A 171 5.68 9.70 -13.04
C ARG A 171 6.56 10.93 -13.15
N ARG A 172 7.29 11.26 -12.09
CA ARG A 172 8.41 12.19 -12.16
C ARG A 172 9.58 11.63 -12.98
N ASP A 173 9.87 10.35 -12.78
CA ASP A 173 10.94 9.65 -13.47
C ASP A 173 10.35 8.45 -14.23
N PRO A 174 10.38 8.45 -15.58
CA PRO A 174 9.83 7.37 -16.38
C PRO A 174 10.60 6.05 -16.23
N ASP A 175 11.85 6.08 -15.76
CA ASP A 175 12.72 4.91 -15.62
C ASP A 175 12.59 4.21 -14.25
N LEU A 176 11.75 4.75 -13.37
CA LEU A 176 11.52 4.24 -12.02
C LEU A 176 10.06 3.87 -11.78
N LEU A 177 9.85 2.68 -11.21
CA LEU A 177 8.66 2.32 -10.46
C LEU A 177 8.84 2.69 -9.00
N PHE A 178 7.88 3.44 -8.46
CA PHE A 178 7.86 3.90 -7.09
C PHE A 178 6.89 3.07 -6.24
N PHE A 179 7.29 2.74 -5.02
CA PHE A 179 6.40 2.16 -4.02
C PHE A 179 6.47 3.02 -2.75
N PRO A 180 5.33 3.54 -2.27
CA PRO A 180 5.31 4.27 -1.01
C PRO A 180 5.52 3.28 0.13
N THR A 181 6.71 3.29 0.70
CA THR A 181 7.15 2.40 1.78
C THR A 181 7.80 3.12 2.95
N VAL A 182 7.91 4.45 2.92
CA VAL A 182 8.30 5.24 4.10
C VAL A 182 7.23 5.17 5.19
N HIS A 183 7.67 5.14 6.44
CA HIS A 183 6.85 4.97 7.63
C HIS A 183 6.86 6.24 8.49
N VAL A 184 5.65 6.67 8.85
CA VAL A 184 5.43 7.68 9.91
C VAL A 184 4.19 7.23 10.66
N HIS A 185 4.34 6.63 11.83
CA HIS A 185 3.22 6.02 12.56
C HIS A 185 2.86 6.76 13.86
N ASP A 186 3.80 7.51 14.42
CA ASP A 186 3.74 8.22 15.69
C ASP A 186 4.06 9.71 15.51
N ARG A 187 3.90 10.20 14.27
CA ARG A 187 4.28 11.56 13.82
C ARG A 187 5.79 11.83 13.94
N GLN A 188 6.61 10.79 13.99
CA GLN A 188 8.06 10.91 13.93
C GLN A 188 8.59 10.09 12.76
N VAL A 189 9.73 10.53 12.24
CA VAL A 189 10.46 9.80 11.21
C VAL A 189 11.62 9.08 11.88
N HIS A 190 11.49 7.76 11.96
CA HIS A 190 12.55 6.90 12.48
C HIS A 190 13.51 6.51 11.36
N PRO A 191 14.81 6.32 11.62
CA PRO A 191 15.77 5.93 10.57
C PRO A 191 15.56 4.50 10.06
N ARG A 192 14.99 3.61 10.89
CA ARG A 192 14.60 2.25 10.53
C ARG A 192 13.13 2.01 10.85
N ALA A 193 12.52 1.10 10.12
CA ALA A 193 11.16 0.64 10.35
C ALA A 193 11.08 -0.88 10.16
N THR A 194 10.10 -1.52 10.80
CA THR A 194 9.84 -2.95 10.60
C THR A 194 8.95 -3.11 9.37
N PHE A 195 9.39 -3.81 8.34
CA PHE A 195 8.62 -4.07 7.13
C PHE A 195 7.97 -5.45 7.18
N ASP A 196 6.76 -5.53 6.66
CA ASP A 196 5.98 -6.76 6.54
C ASP A 196 5.28 -6.88 5.17
N HIS A 197 5.88 -6.29 4.14
CA HIS A 197 5.17 -6.01 2.90
C HIS A 197 5.35 -7.13 1.88
N MET A 198 4.37 -7.21 0.98
CA MET A 198 4.53 -7.85 -0.31
C MET A 198 4.40 -6.80 -1.41
N LEU A 199 5.49 -6.58 -2.14
CA LEU A 199 5.48 -5.72 -3.32
C LEU A 199 5.18 -6.57 -4.54
N TYR A 200 4.35 -6.04 -5.43
CA TYR A 200 3.98 -6.64 -6.70
C TYR A 200 4.18 -5.63 -7.81
N CYS A 201 4.57 -6.06 -9.00
CA CYS A 201 4.55 -5.19 -10.17
C CYS A 201 4.26 -5.89 -11.48
N GLN A 202 3.89 -5.09 -12.48
CA GLN A 202 4.09 -5.42 -13.88
C GLN A 202 5.14 -4.47 -14.43
N ALA A 203 6.20 -5.05 -14.98
CA ALA A 203 7.33 -4.32 -15.50
C ALA A 203 6.99 -3.70 -16.85
N ASP A 204 7.44 -2.47 -17.05
CA ASP A 204 7.64 -1.92 -18.38
C ASP A 204 9.08 -2.22 -18.85
N PRO A 205 9.41 -1.98 -20.14
CA PRO A 205 10.75 -2.27 -20.65
C PRO A 205 11.89 -1.58 -19.87
N ALA A 206 11.63 -0.39 -19.31
CA ALA A 206 12.61 0.37 -18.54
C ALA A 206 12.97 -0.32 -17.22
N THR A 207 12.02 -1.02 -16.59
CA THR A 207 12.22 -1.63 -15.26
C THR A 207 12.47 -3.14 -15.28
N GLU A 208 12.15 -3.85 -16.36
CA GLU A 208 12.27 -5.31 -16.46
C GLU A 208 13.69 -5.83 -16.13
N ALA A 209 14.74 -5.14 -16.58
CA ALA A 209 16.13 -5.54 -16.34
C ALA A 209 16.52 -5.55 -14.85
N TYR A 210 15.80 -4.80 -14.01
CA TYR A 210 16.07 -4.61 -12.58
C TYR A 210 15.28 -5.57 -11.69
N LEU A 211 14.42 -6.41 -12.27
CA LEU A 211 13.53 -7.33 -11.55
C LEU A 211 14.07 -8.76 -11.48
N ARG A 212 15.38 -8.97 -11.72
CA ARG A 212 15.99 -10.31 -11.77
C ARG A 212 15.83 -11.11 -10.47
N THR A 213 15.83 -10.43 -9.32
CA THR A 213 15.64 -11.04 -8.00
C THR A 213 14.17 -11.15 -7.60
N TRP A 214 13.25 -10.60 -8.39
CA TRP A 214 11.82 -10.67 -8.13
C TRP A 214 11.26 -11.98 -8.67
N GLU A 215 10.47 -12.65 -7.84
CA GLU A 215 9.80 -13.87 -8.25
C GLU A 215 8.77 -13.55 -9.33
N ARG A 216 8.69 -14.38 -10.37
CA ARG A 216 7.73 -14.24 -11.47
C ARG A 216 6.49 -15.07 -11.19
N SER A 217 5.32 -14.57 -11.61
CA SER A 217 4.11 -15.39 -11.63
C SER A 217 4.24 -16.56 -12.60
N HIS A 218 3.48 -17.63 -12.35
CA HIS A 218 3.48 -18.84 -13.20
C HIS A 218 2.84 -18.62 -14.58
N GLY A 219 2.13 -17.52 -14.77
CA GLY A 219 1.45 -17.17 -16.01
C GLY A 219 1.13 -15.67 -16.11
N PRO A 220 0.46 -15.24 -17.18
CA PRO A 220 -0.02 -13.87 -17.31
C PRO A 220 -1.13 -13.55 -16.30
N ALA A 221 -1.31 -12.28 -15.98
CA ALA A 221 -2.26 -11.80 -14.98
C ALA A 221 -3.68 -12.36 -15.16
N SER A 222 -4.14 -12.51 -16.40
CA SER A 222 -5.47 -13.02 -16.73
C SER A 222 -5.73 -14.46 -16.28
N THR A 223 -4.71 -15.25 -15.91
CA THR A 223 -4.92 -16.63 -15.43
C THR A 223 -5.29 -16.68 -13.94
N PHE A 224 -5.05 -15.60 -13.18
CA PHE A 224 -5.30 -15.58 -11.74
C PHE A 224 -6.06 -14.34 -11.25
N LEU A 225 -6.23 -13.29 -12.06
CA LEU A 225 -7.02 -12.09 -11.75
C LEU A 225 -8.31 -12.03 -12.57
N ASP A 226 -9.36 -11.46 -11.96
CA ASP A 226 -10.54 -10.98 -12.68
C ASP A 226 -10.22 -9.62 -13.31
N VAL A 227 -9.69 -9.66 -14.53
CA VAL A 227 -9.19 -8.48 -15.26
C VAL A 227 -10.27 -7.43 -15.49
N ALA A 228 -11.52 -7.85 -15.73
CA ALA A 228 -12.63 -6.92 -15.93
C ALA A 228 -12.85 -6.04 -14.69
N ARG A 229 -12.65 -6.61 -13.50
CA ARG A 229 -12.76 -5.89 -12.24
C ARG A 229 -11.52 -5.05 -11.87
N CYS A 230 -10.41 -5.22 -12.60
CA CYS A 230 -9.18 -4.42 -12.39
C CYS A 230 -9.29 -2.99 -12.95
N GLN A 231 -10.28 -2.67 -13.80
CA GLN A 231 -10.47 -1.32 -14.37
C GLN A 231 -9.21 -0.73 -15.03
N GLY A 232 -8.46 -1.56 -15.76
CA GLY A 232 -7.22 -1.15 -16.44
C GLY A 232 -6.01 -0.99 -15.51
N LEU A 233 -6.13 -1.29 -14.21
CA LEU A 233 -4.99 -1.29 -13.27
C LEU A 233 -3.90 -2.28 -13.70
N VAL A 234 -4.28 -3.41 -14.28
CA VAL A 234 -3.39 -4.54 -14.61
C VAL A 234 -3.47 -4.85 -16.11
N GLN A 235 -2.33 -5.14 -16.71
CA GLN A 235 -2.20 -5.62 -18.08
C GLN A 235 -2.50 -7.13 -18.15
N PRO A 236 -3.56 -7.58 -18.84
CA PRO A 236 -4.04 -8.96 -18.79
C PRO A 236 -2.98 -9.99 -19.22
N HIS A 237 -2.22 -9.68 -20.26
CA HIS A 237 -1.31 -10.60 -20.93
C HIS A 237 0.13 -10.57 -20.39
N GLN A 238 0.41 -9.70 -19.41
CA GLN A 238 1.73 -9.59 -18.81
C GLN A 238 1.80 -10.41 -17.51
N PRO A 239 2.93 -11.07 -17.22
CA PRO A 239 3.16 -11.68 -15.91
C PRO A 239 3.26 -10.60 -14.82
N CYS A 240 3.00 -10.99 -13.57
CA CYS A 240 3.34 -10.18 -12.41
C CYS A 240 4.69 -10.62 -11.85
N ARG A 241 5.34 -9.71 -11.12
CA ARG A 241 6.52 -9.95 -10.31
C ARG A 241 6.19 -9.69 -8.84
N ARG A 242 6.86 -10.36 -7.90
CA ARG A 242 6.75 -10.04 -6.47
C ARG A 242 8.09 -10.01 -5.75
N LEU A 243 8.15 -9.21 -4.69
CA LEU A 243 9.27 -9.15 -3.75
C LEU A 243 8.74 -9.00 -2.32
N PRO A 244 9.04 -9.94 -1.40
CA PRO A 244 8.78 -9.72 0.02
C PRO A 244 9.77 -8.71 0.59
N LEU A 245 9.27 -7.75 1.38
CA LEU A 245 10.08 -6.79 2.12
C LEU A 245 9.81 -6.99 3.61
N ARG A 246 10.77 -7.58 4.34
CA ARG A 246 10.57 -8.10 5.69
C ARG A 246 11.68 -7.67 6.65
N GLY A 247 11.32 -7.42 7.91
CA GLY A 247 12.26 -7.16 9.00
C GLY A 247 12.57 -5.68 9.20
N SER A 248 13.52 -5.37 10.09
CA SER A 248 13.94 -3.98 10.34
C SER A 248 14.85 -3.49 9.22
N LEU A 249 14.37 -2.55 8.40
CA LEU A 249 15.08 -1.99 7.24
C LEU A 249 15.14 -0.47 7.34
N ASP A 250 16.00 0.15 6.55
CA ASP A 250 16.02 1.60 6.39
C ASP A 250 14.63 2.16 6.06
N ASN A 251 14.22 3.21 6.77
CA ASN A 251 12.91 3.83 6.59
C ASN A 251 12.92 4.77 5.37
N ARG A 252 12.75 4.20 4.19
CA ARG A 252 12.69 4.94 2.92
C ARG A 252 11.69 4.30 1.96
N ASP A 253 11.29 5.06 0.95
CA ASP A 253 10.51 4.52 -0.15
C ASP A 253 11.32 3.55 -1.01
N THR A 254 10.61 2.65 -1.68
CA THR A 254 11.21 1.66 -2.56
C THR A 254 11.12 2.13 -4.01
N LEU A 255 12.27 2.20 -4.67
CA LEU A 255 12.42 2.61 -6.07
C LEU A 255 13.00 1.43 -6.86
N VAL A 256 12.37 1.10 -7.98
CA VAL A 256 12.79 -0.02 -8.84
C VAL A 256 13.00 0.48 -10.25
N GLY A 257 14.19 0.25 -10.82
CA GLY A 257 14.58 0.75 -12.13
C GLY A 257 16.02 1.28 -12.11
N GLN A 258 16.38 2.08 -13.11
CA GLN A 258 17.72 2.63 -13.23
C GLN A 258 18.06 3.57 -12.06
N GLY A 259 19.08 3.23 -11.27
CA GLY A 259 19.42 4.01 -10.06
C GLY A 259 18.43 3.84 -8.90
N GLY A 260 17.49 2.90 -9.01
CA GLY A 260 16.52 2.59 -7.96
C GLY A 260 17.18 2.09 -6.67
N THR A 261 16.43 2.18 -5.58
CA THR A 261 16.89 1.85 -4.23
C THR A 261 15.85 0.99 -3.51
N LEU A 262 16.30 -0.14 -2.95
CA LEU A 262 15.53 -0.94 -2.01
C LEU A 262 15.98 -0.61 -0.58
N PRO A 263 15.07 -0.58 0.41
CA PRO A 263 15.42 -0.59 1.82
C PRO A 263 16.34 -1.77 2.18
N ARG A 264 17.35 -1.55 3.02
CA ARG A 264 18.33 -2.56 3.47
C ARG A 264 18.43 -2.64 4.98
#